data_AF-W5IJU4-F1
#
_entry.id   AF-W5IJU4-F1
#
_cell.length_a   1.000
_cell.length_b   1.000
_cell.length_c   1.000
_cell.angle_alpha   90.00
_cell.angle_beta   90.00
_cell.angle_gamma   90.00
#
_symmetry.space_group_name_H-M   'P 1'
#
loop_
_entity.id
_entity.type
_entity.pdbx_description
1 polymer ?
#
loop_
_entity_poly.entity_id
_entity_poly.type
_entity_poly.pdbx_seq_one_letter_code
_entity_poly.pdbx_strand_id
1 'polypeptide(L)'
;MASSSTLSWMEKDPFIKLFNRGGYVLDFNDFRFDAFTQESVGVPLLTRYGLSKGKSLEKFANEAPRNVVMKLFSDLMDYYEYDFIQQDDNDADYQRLYKRCKKILSSTAVQGGSKEAGMFFNVIIRLDESQAMPSDRMFEGTDPRIAARFRNYDGSPNFDLLRTLPTIAVREFYQDESAVARLGYLGSDPAHQLSEIIETFPAAKLNDILPRSGWLGSRTRWMVFAGDPYRLIGNMQENYQAIQNPAVVQFPQVSIEDKQIAVMMPFNSSYMTPDDDPVYRAIKAAGEQLGYSCVRADEIHTPTDIKDDIFKLIEGSKIIIADLSGGNRNVYYEMGLAHARGRIVIPISSDSGTLPFDIGHIRTVLFHRSTHGMEGLTHDLVQSLKAIG
;
A
#
# COMPACT_ATOMS: atom_id res chain seq x y z
N MET A 1 0.74 29.93 -26.43
CA MET A 1 -0.40 30.51 -25.68
C MET A 1 -1.42 29.40 -25.48
N ALA A 2 -1.39 28.72 -24.34
CA ALA A 2 -2.42 27.73 -23.99
C ALA A 2 -3.53 28.47 -23.24
N SER A 3 -4.76 28.37 -23.73
CA SER A 3 -5.94 28.99 -23.17
C SER A 3 -6.14 28.59 -21.71
N SER A 4 -5.94 29.52 -20.78
CA SER A 4 -6.43 29.42 -19.41
C SER A 4 -7.96 29.54 -19.44
N SER A 5 -8.66 28.46 -19.78
CA SER A 5 -10.12 28.45 -19.81
C SER A 5 -10.65 28.45 -18.37
N THR A 6 -11.52 29.41 -18.07
CA THR A 6 -12.30 29.47 -16.84
C THR A 6 -13.39 28.39 -16.85
N LEU A 7 -13.90 28.00 -15.67
CA LEU A 7 -14.98 27.02 -15.59
C LEU A 7 -16.24 27.53 -16.29
N SER A 8 -16.88 26.67 -17.10
CA SER A 8 -18.16 27.02 -17.70
C SER A 8 -19.24 27.17 -16.63
N TRP A 9 -20.29 27.93 -16.95
CA TRP A 9 -21.43 28.08 -16.03
C TRP A 9 -22.09 26.73 -15.68
N MET A 10 -22.19 25.83 -16.66
CA MET A 10 -22.77 24.49 -16.46
C MET A 10 -21.95 23.59 -15.52
N GLU A 11 -20.65 23.83 -15.41
CA GLU A 11 -19.75 23.11 -14.51
C GLU A 11 -19.80 23.68 -13.09
N LYS A 12 -19.83 25.02 -12.91
CA LYS A 12 -19.74 25.64 -11.58
C LYS A 12 -21.07 25.74 -10.84
N ASP A 13 -22.18 25.97 -11.55
CA ASP A 13 -23.51 26.20 -10.95
C ASP A 13 -23.94 25.07 -9.98
N PRO A 14 -23.73 23.77 -10.28
CA PRO A 14 -24.05 22.70 -9.35
C PRO A 14 -23.27 22.78 -8.02
N PHE A 15 -21.97 23.10 -8.06
CA PHE A 15 -21.15 23.20 -6.84
C PHE A 15 -21.54 24.42 -6.01
N ILE A 16 -21.78 25.56 -6.66
CA ILE A 16 -22.24 26.75 -5.96
C ILE A 16 -23.57 26.47 -5.26
N LYS A 17 -24.53 25.81 -5.93
CA LYS A 17 -25.82 25.45 -5.31
C LYS A 17 -25.70 24.42 -4.18
N LEU A 18 -24.76 23.49 -4.29
CA LEU A 18 -24.53 22.47 -3.26
C LEU A 18 -23.92 23.08 -1.99
N PHE A 19 -22.90 23.93 -2.16
CA PHE A 19 -22.13 24.45 -1.04
C PHE A 19 -22.69 25.76 -0.47
N ASN A 20 -23.25 26.65 -1.29
CA ASN A 20 -23.75 27.96 -0.88
C ASN A 20 -25.27 27.94 -0.62
N ARG A 21 -25.65 27.90 0.66
CA ARG A 21 -27.03 27.83 1.15
C ARG A 21 -27.51 29.19 1.62
N GLY A 22 -27.86 30.05 0.67
CA GLY A 22 -28.39 31.39 1.00
C GLY A 22 -27.35 32.34 1.60
N GLY A 23 -26.06 32.17 1.25
CA GLY A 23 -24.95 33.01 1.71
C GLY A 23 -24.04 32.34 2.74
N TYR A 24 -24.47 31.23 3.31
CA TYR A 24 -23.67 30.35 4.15
C TYR A 24 -23.01 29.29 3.27
N VAL A 25 -21.70 29.11 3.40
CA VAL A 25 -21.00 28.02 2.71
C VAL A 25 -20.90 26.87 3.70
N LEU A 26 -21.71 25.82 3.50
CA LEU A 26 -21.90 24.71 4.44
C LEU A 26 -22.09 25.24 5.87
N ASP A 27 -21.44 24.62 6.87
CA ASP A 27 -21.41 25.04 8.27
C ASP A 27 -20.17 25.89 8.63
N PHE A 28 -19.41 26.37 7.65
CA PHE A 28 -18.24 27.20 7.92
C PHE A 28 -18.62 28.56 8.52
N ASN A 29 -17.95 28.92 9.63
CA ASN A 29 -17.87 30.32 10.06
C ASN A 29 -16.82 31.09 9.24
N ASP A 30 -16.81 32.42 9.33
CA ASP A 30 -15.96 33.27 8.47
C ASP A 30 -14.46 32.95 8.64
N PHE A 31 -14.00 32.79 9.88
CA PHE A 31 -12.60 32.44 10.16
C PHE A 31 -12.22 31.07 9.58
N ARG A 32 -13.06 30.04 9.80
CA ARG A 32 -12.82 28.68 9.31
C ARG A 32 -12.89 28.61 7.79
N PHE A 33 -13.77 29.39 7.17
CA PHE A 33 -13.88 29.45 5.72
C PHE A 33 -12.62 30.03 5.07
N ASP A 34 -12.05 31.11 5.63
CA ASP A 34 -10.79 31.67 5.16
C ASP A 34 -9.61 30.75 5.42
N ALA A 35 -9.54 30.13 6.60
CA ALA A 35 -8.50 29.14 6.90
C ALA A 35 -8.56 27.95 5.91
N PHE A 36 -9.75 27.41 5.68
CA PHE A 36 -9.97 26.29 4.75
C PHE A 36 -9.57 26.66 3.32
N THR A 37 -9.98 27.84 2.84
CA THR A 37 -9.66 28.28 1.47
C THR A 37 -8.19 28.67 1.31
N GLN A 38 -7.57 29.20 2.37
CA GLN A 38 -6.12 29.42 2.45
C GLN A 38 -5.35 28.09 2.36
N GLU A 39 -5.79 27.05 3.07
CA GLU A 39 -5.16 25.72 3.03
C GLU A 39 -5.40 25.02 1.70
N SER A 40 -6.62 25.12 1.16
CA SER A 40 -7.01 24.49 -0.10
C SER A 40 -6.34 25.15 -1.30
N VAL A 41 -6.53 26.45 -1.52
CA VAL A 41 -6.08 27.12 -2.76
C VAL A 41 -5.10 28.25 -2.53
N GLY A 42 -4.57 28.39 -1.31
CA GLY A 42 -3.63 29.45 -0.97
C GLY A 42 -4.27 30.83 -0.87
N VAL A 43 -5.60 30.92 -0.84
CA VAL A 43 -6.33 32.19 -0.88
C VAL A 43 -7.42 32.22 0.19
N PRO A 44 -7.36 33.14 1.17
CA PRO A 44 -8.43 33.36 2.13
C PRO A 44 -9.51 34.19 1.43
N LEU A 45 -10.59 33.55 0.98
CA LEU A 45 -11.53 34.15 0.02
C LEU A 45 -12.26 35.40 0.55
N LEU A 46 -12.69 35.41 1.82
CA LEU A 46 -13.33 36.59 2.43
C LEU A 46 -12.34 37.74 2.54
N THR A 47 -11.14 37.46 3.04
CA THR A 47 -10.07 38.46 3.14
C THR A 47 -9.72 39.04 1.78
N ARG A 48 -9.65 38.20 0.73
CA ARG A 48 -9.35 38.65 -0.64
C ARG A 48 -10.47 39.50 -1.24
N TYR A 49 -11.71 39.07 -1.11
CA TYR A 49 -12.82 39.64 -1.87
C TYR A 49 -13.65 40.68 -1.11
N GLY A 50 -13.61 40.68 0.23
CA GLY A 50 -14.42 41.57 1.07
C GLY A 50 -15.93 41.38 0.91
N LEU A 51 -16.36 40.20 0.45
CA LEU A 51 -17.77 39.84 0.24
C LEU A 51 -18.18 38.73 1.22
N SER A 52 -19.48 38.39 1.27
CA SER A 52 -19.96 37.23 2.04
C SER A 52 -19.38 35.91 1.50
N LYS A 53 -19.32 34.87 2.34
CA LYS A 53 -18.75 33.54 1.99
C LYS A 53 -19.21 33.04 0.62
N GLY A 54 -20.52 33.00 0.41
CA GLY A 54 -21.11 32.57 -0.85
C GLY A 54 -20.70 33.42 -2.05
N LYS A 55 -20.69 34.75 -1.89
CA LYS A 55 -20.30 35.68 -2.97
C LYS A 55 -18.80 35.62 -3.27
N SER A 56 -17.98 35.42 -2.24
CA SER A 56 -16.53 35.25 -2.38
C SER A 56 -16.19 33.93 -3.09
N LEU A 57 -16.89 32.84 -2.76
CA LEU A 57 -16.77 31.56 -3.46
C LEU A 57 -17.17 31.66 -4.94
N GLU A 58 -18.31 32.30 -5.21
CA GLU A 58 -18.81 32.47 -6.58
C GLU A 58 -17.87 33.36 -7.41
N LYS A 59 -17.40 34.47 -6.83
CA LYS A 59 -16.44 35.37 -7.49
C LYS A 59 -15.12 34.66 -7.79
N PHE A 60 -14.61 33.88 -6.85
CA PHE A 60 -13.43 33.05 -7.07
C PHE A 60 -13.63 32.05 -8.22
N ALA A 61 -14.76 31.33 -8.23
CA ALA A 61 -15.08 30.35 -9.27
C ALA A 61 -15.22 30.97 -10.68
N ASN A 62 -15.49 32.28 -10.76
CA ASN A 62 -15.60 33.01 -12.02
C ASN A 62 -14.25 33.51 -12.56
N GLU A 63 -13.31 33.85 -11.68
CA GLU A 63 -12.06 34.54 -12.03
C GLU A 63 -10.84 33.61 -12.06
N ALA A 64 -10.82 32.58 -11.19
CA ALA A 64 -9.65 31.74 -11.03
C ALA A 64 -9.52 30.68 -12.15
N PRO A 65 -8.29 30.21 -12.43
CA PRO A 65 -8.06 29.14 -13.41
C PRO A 65 -8.84 27.87 -13.08
N ARG A 66 -9.34 27.18 -14.10
CA ARG A 66 -10.17 25.96 -13.96
C ARG A 66 -9.60 24.93 -12.98
N ASN A 67 -8.31 24.65 -13.06
CA ASN A 67 -7.65 23.68 -12.17
C ASN A 67 -7.71 24.10 -10.69
N VAL A 68 -7.54 25.39 -10.39
CA VAL A 68 -7.58 25.92 -9.03
C VAL A 68 -9.01 25.89 -8.48
N VAL A 69 -9.99 26.28 -9.28
CA VAL A 69 -11.42 26.20 -8.92
C VAL A 69 -11.84 24.76 -8.67
N MET A 70 -11.44 23.82 -9.54
CA MET A 70 -11.75 22.41 -9.39
C MET A 70 -11.08 21.78 -8.15
N LYS A 71 -9.88 22.23 -7.78
CA LYS A 71 -9.24 21.81 -6.52
C LYS A 71 -10.09 22.25 -5.32
N LEU A 72 -10.46 23.53 -5.25
CA LEU A 72 -11.30 24.03 -4.15
C LEU A 72 -12.64 23.28 -4.07
N PHE A 73 -13.28 23.01 -5.22
CA PHE A 73 -14.52 22.25 -5.25
C PHE A 73 -14.34 20.77 -4.87
N SER A 74 -13.18 20.17 -5.14
CA SER A 74 -12.85 18.82 -4.67
C SER A 74 -12.69 18.81 -3.15
N ASP A 75 -11.88 19.73 -2.60
CA ASP A 75 -11.64 19.79 -1.16
C ASP A 75 -12.94 20.10 -0.39
N LEU A 76 -13.79 21.00 -0.91
CA LEU A 76 -15.13 21.26 -0.35
C LEU A 76 -16.06 20.04 -0.44
N MET A 77 -15.90 19.20 -1.47
CA MET A 77 -16.66 17.96 -1.60
C MET A 77 -16.21 16.93 -0.57
N ASP A 78 -14.90 16.81 -0.34
CA ASP A 78 -14.36 15.89 0.68
C ASP A 78 -14.87 16.29 2.08
N TYR A 79 -14.88 17.60 2.38
CA TYR A 79 -15.49 18.13 3.61
C TYR A 79 -16.99 17.83 3.69
N TYR A 80 -17.72 18.05 2.60
CA TYR A 80 -19.14 17.75 2.52
C TYR A 80 -19.44 16.26 2.79
N GLU A 81 -18.65 15.34 2.23
CA GLU A 81 -18.82 13.90 2.43
C GLU A 81 -18.48 13.45 3.85
N TYR A 82 -17.51 14.10 4.49
CA TYR A 82 -17.06 13.74 5.83
C TYR A 82 -18.01 14.26 6.93
N ASP A 83 -18.35 15.55 6.90
CA ASP A 83 -19.03 16.23 8.02
C ASP A 83 -20.49 16.61 7.74
N PHE A 84 -20.94 16.59 6.47
CA PHE A 84 -22.18 17.27 6.10
C PHE A 84 -23.25 16.37 5.45
N ILE A 85 -22.85 15.34 4.71
CA ILE A 85 -23.75 14.55 3.84
C ILE A 85 -24.98 13.95 4.55
N GLN A 86 -24.82 13.53 5.81
CA GLN A 86 -25.90 12.95 6.61
C GLN A 86 -27.06 13.94 6.85
N GLN A 87 -26.80 15.25 6.82
CA GLN A 87 -27.83 16.27 6.99
C GLN A 87 -28.74 16.40 5.76
N ASP A 88 -28.26 15.99 4.59
CA ASP A 88 -28.97 16.09 3.31
C ASP A 88 -29.47 14.75 2.77
N ASP A 89 -29.26 13.65 3.50
CA ASP A 89 -29.62 12.30 3.07
C ASP A 89 -31.11 12.14 2.73
N ASN A 90 -31.98 13.01 3.23
CA ASN A 90 -33.42 12.99 2.94
C ASN A 90 -33.87 14.06 1.93
N ASP A 91 -32.97 14.90 1.42
CA ASP A 91 -33.30 15.96 0.45
C ASP A 91 -32.96 15.54 -0.99
N ALA A 92 -33.99 15.29 -1.79
CA ALA A 92 -33.85 14.81 -3.17
C ALA A 92 -33.12 15.81 -4.09
N ASP A 93 -33.17 17.11 -3.82
CA ASP A 93 -32.53 18.12 -4.65
C ASP A 93 -31.02 18.19 -4.35
N TYR A 94 -30.62 18.12 -3.07
CA TYR A 94 -29.21 18.04 -2.70
C TYR A 94 -28.56 16.74 -3.16
N GLN A 95 -29.26 15.60 -3.08
CA GLN A 95 -28.76 14.34 -3.64
C GLN A 95 -28.51 14.42 -5.15
N ARG A 96 -29.36 15.14 -5.90
CA ARG A 96 -29.18 15.36 -7.35
C ARG A 96 -27.97 16.26 -7.62
N LEU A 97 -27.82 17.34 -6.86
CA LEU A 97 -26.66 18.23 -6.95
C LEU A 97 -25.36 17.48 -6.63
N TYR A 98 -25.32 16.73 -5.54
CA TYR A 98 -24.20 15.88 -5.15
C TYR A 98 -23.78 14.91 -6.27
N LYS A 99 -24.72 14.12 -6.81
CA LYS A 99 -24.45 13.19 -7.91
C LYS A 99 -23.90 13.92 -9.15
N ARG A 100 -24.43 15.11 -9.46
CA ARG A 100 -23.98 15.93 -10.58
C ARG A 100 -22.56 16.47 -10.36
N CYS A 101 -22.25 16.96 -9.17
CA CYS A 101 -20.92 17.42 -8.78
C CYS A 101 -19.89 16.27 -8.84
N LYS A 102 -20.20 15.10 -8.28
CA LYS A 102 -19.33 13.91 -8.38
C LYS A 102 -19.09 13.49 -9.83
N LYS A 103 -20.12 13.57 -10.68
CA LYS A 103 -19.95 13.32 -12.12
C LYS A 103 -18.97 14.30 -12.76
N ILE A 104 -19.06 15.61 -12.45
CA ILE A 104 -18.15 16.63 -12.99
C ILE A 104 -16.71 16.45 -12.48
N LEU A 105 -16.54 16.11 -11.20
CA LEU A 105 -15.23 15.76 -10.62
C LEU A 105 -14.65 14.53 -11.33
N SER A 106 -15.46 13.48 -11.52
CA SER A 106 -15.04 12.24 -12.20
C SER A 106 -14.77 12.42 -13.69
N SER A 107 -15.54 13.24 -14.42
CA SER A 107 -15.32 13.49 -15.84
C SER A 107 -14.04 14.29 -16.08
N THR A 108 -13.63 15.08 -15.08
CA THR A 108 -12.33 15.76 -15.10
C THR A 108 -11.17 14.79 -14.81
N ALA A 109 -11.42 13.71 -14.08
CA ALA A 109 -10.46 12.61 -13.87
C ALA A 109 -10.32 11.68 -15.10
N VAL A 110 -11.21 11.75 -16.09
CA VAL A 110 -11.13 10.91 -17.31
C VAL A 110 -10.20 11.52 -18.39
N GLN A 111 -9.77 12.78 -18.26
CA GLN A 111 -8.76 13.40 -19.13
C GLN A 111 -7.35 13.48 -18.54
N GLY A 112 -7.13 12.95 -17.33
CA GLY A 112 -5.81 12.78 -16.73
C GLY A 112 -5.80 11.47 -15.96
N GLY A 113 -5.03 10.50 -16.45
CA GLY A 113 -5.05 9.12 -16.01
C GLY A 113 -5.06 8.91 -14.49
N SER A 114 -5.76 7.83 -14.12
CA SER A 114 -5.77 7.13 -12.83
C SER A 114 -6.11 7.93 -11.57
N LYS A 115 -7.11 7.41 -10.84
CA LYS A 115 -7.31 7.64 -9.41
C LYS A 115 -5.98 7.54 -8.64
N GLU A 116 -5.43 8.65 -8.17
CA GLU A 116 -4.45 8.66 -7.09
C GLU A 116 -5.00 9.52 -5.96
N ALA A 117 -5.34 8.87 -4.84
CA ALA A 117 -5.34 9.56 -3.56
C ALA A 117 -3.93 10.12 -3.36
N GLY A 118 -3.81 11.45 -3.26
CA GLY A 118 -2.60 12.21 -3.56
C GLY A 118 -1.46 12.03 -2.58
N MET A 119 -0.74 10.91 -2.68
CA MET A 119 0.59 10.76 -2.09
C MET A 119 1.63 11.43 -3.00
N PHE A 120 2.54 12.18 -2.39
CA PHE A 120 3.66 12.82 -3.06
C PHE A 120 4.95 12.52 -2.30
N PHE A 121 6.06 12.50 -3.01
CA PHE A 121 7.38 12.33 -2.40
C PHE A 121 8.44 13.15 -3.14
N ASN A 122 9.48 13.54 -2.41
CA ASN A 122 10.63 14.23 -2.95
C ASN A 122 11.67 13.25 -3.47
N VAL A 123 12.35 13.63 -4.55
CA VAL A 123 13.62 13.05 -4.97
C VAL A 123 14.65 14.18 -5.07
N ILE A 124 15.64 14.15 -4.18
CA ILE A 124 16.72 15.11 -4.09
C ILE A 124 18.01 14.44 -4.54
N ILE A 125 18.55 14.94 -5.66
CA ILE A 125 19.85 14.55 -6.18
C ILE A 125 20.76 15.75 -6.01
N ARG A 126 21.95 15.58 -5.42
CA ARG A 126 22.88 16.70 -5.19
C ARG A 126 24.34 16.30 -5.14
N LEU A 127 25.22 17.18 -5.57
CA LEU A 127 26.67 16.95 -5.50
C LEU A 127 27.20 17.05 -4.07
N ASP A 128 26.71 18.04 -3.31
CA ASP A 128 27.12 18.37 -1.95
C ASP A 128 25.89 18.52 -1.04
N GLU A 129 25.84 17.73 0.04
CA GLU A 129 24.73 17.74 0.99
C GLU A 129 24.86 18.81 2.09
N SER A 130 26.05 19.40 2.23
CA SER A 130 26.29 20.47 3.21
C SER A 130 25.69 21.80 2.80
N GLN A 131 25.36 21.95 1.51
CA GLN A 131 24.78 23.16 0.94
C GLN A 131 23.28 22.99 0.72
N ALA A 132 22.54 24.08 0.96
CA ALA A 132 21.12 24.14 0.67
C ALA A 132 20.86 23.97 -0.83
N MET A 133 19.77 23.29 -1.18
CA MET A 133 19.31 23.18 -2.57
C MET A 133 18.99 24.56 -3.15
N PRO A 134 19.63 24.98 -4.26
CA PRO A 134 19.30 26.25 -4.91
C PRO A 134 17.85 26.27 -5.44
N SER A 135 17.13 27.37 -5.25
CA SER A 135 15.70 27.44 -5.59
C SER A 135 15.41 27.27 -7.09
N ASP A 136 16.37 27.59 -7.97
CA ASP A 136 16.29 27.38 -9.42
C ASP A 136 16.39 25.90 -9.82
N ARG A 137 16.96 25.06 -8.94
CA ARG A 137 17.06 23.60 -9.09
C ARG A 137 15.86 22.86 -8.52
N MET A 138 14.98 23.57 -7.82
CA MET A 138 13.76 23.00 -7.26
C MET A 138 12.66 22.91 -8.30
N PHE A 139 11.98 21.76 -8.29
CA PHE A 139 10.99 21.35 -9.29
C PHE A 139 11.56 21.15 -10.70
N GLU A 140 12.89 21.12 -10.88
CA GLU A 140 13.53 20.87 -12.17
C GLU A 140 13.25 19.43 -12.63
N GLY A 141 12.31 19.26 -13.56
CA GLY A 141 11.84 17.95 -14.04
C GLY A 141 10.56 17.43 -13.36
N THR A 142 9.91 18.25 -12.52
CA THR A 142 8.59 17.94 -11.92
C THR A 142 7.46 18.31 -12.88
N ASP A 143 6.37 17.52 -12.92
CA ASP A 143 5.15 17.89 -13.67
C ASP A 143 4.66 19.28 -13.19
N PRO A 144 4.42 20.25 -14.09
CA PRO A 144 4.04 21.61 -13.70
C PRO A 144 2.80 21.68 -12.81
N ARG A 145 1.86 20.73 -12.95
CA ARG A 145 0.65 20.65 -12.12
C ARG A 145 0.98 20.19 -10.70
N ILE A 146 1.98 19.32 -10.54
CA ILE A 146 2.48 18.90 -9.22
C ILE A 146 3.28 20.06 -8.61
N ALA A 147 4.21 20.66 -9.36
CA ALA A 147 5.03 21.77 -8.89
C ALA A 147 4.20 22.95 -8.36
N ALA A 148 3.09 23.28 -9.03
CA ALA A 148 2.18 24.34 -8.60
C ALA A 148 1.57 24.11 -7.20
N ARG A 149 1.46 22.87 -6.75
CA ARG A 149 0.91 22.52 -5.42
C ARG A 149 1.88 22.79 -4.26
N PHE A 150 3.18 22.88 -4.56
CA PHE A 150 4.25 23.01 -3.58
C PHE A 150 5.02 24.33 -3.73
N ARG A 151 4.41 25.31 -4.42
CA ARG A 151 4.91 26.68 -4.52
C ARG A 151 4.05 27.62 -3.68
N ASN A 152 4.70 28.65 -3.15
CA ASN A 152 4.04 29.82 -2.60
C ASN A 152 3.39 30.64 -3.73
N TYR A 153 2.55 31.61 -3.34
CA TYR A 153 1.85 32.48 -4.29
C TYR A 153 2.80 33.29 -5.20
N ASP A 154 3.97 33.67 -4.69
CA ASP A 154 5.00 34.38 -5.44
C ASP A 154 5.80 33.47 -6.40
N GLY A 155 5.45 32.18 -6.46
CA GLY A 155 6.12 31.16 -7.26
C GLY A 155 7.36 30.57 -6.61
N SER A 156 7.78 31.05 -5.43
CA SER A 156 8.89 30.47 -4.68
C SER A 156 8.53 29.07 -4.14
N PRO A 157 9.51 28.17 -3.92
CA PRO A 157 9.24 26.88 -3.28
C PRO A 157 8.67 27.02 -1.86
N ASN A 158 7.62 26.26 -1.56
CA ASN A 158 7.07 26.18 -0.21
C ASN A 158 7.79 25.06 0.57
N PHE A 159 8.80 25.43 1.35
CA PHE A 159 9.63 24.49 2.10
C PHE A 159 8.87 23.74 3.20
N ASP A 160 7.90 24.39 3.84
CA ASP A 160 7.11 23.77 4.90
C ASP A 160 6.32 22.58 4.35
N LEU A 161 5.65 22.75 3.20
CA LEU A 161 4.94 21.66 2.52
C LEU A 161 5.88 20.60 1.95
N LEU A 162 7.02 21.00 1.40
CA LEU A 162 7.97 20.04 0.86
C LEU A 162 8.58 19.15 1.94
N ARG A 163 8.79 19.69 3.14
CA ARG A 163 9.35 18.96 4.27
C ARG A 163 8.42 17.87 4.82
N THR A 164 7.11 18.01 4.66
CA THR A 164 6.14 16.99 5.10
C THR A 164 6.15 15.74 4.23
N LEU A 165 6.81 15.76 3.07
CA LEU A 165 6.82 14.64 2.15
C LEU A 165 7.93 13.63 2.48
N PRO A 166 7.68 12.32 2.32
CA PRO A 166 8.75 11.33 2.22
C PRO A 166 9.77 11.78 1.17
N THR A 167 11.04 11.60 1.46
CA THR A 167 12.13 12.16 0.67
C THR A 167 13.19 11.11 0.40
N ILE A 168 13.50 10.94 -0.87
CA ILE A 168 14.65 10.14 -1.32
C ILE A 168 15.79 11.11 -1.58
N ALA A 169 16.89 10.96 -0.85
CA ALA A 169 18.09 11.76 -1.04
C ALA A 169 19.25 10.88 -1.50
N VAL A 170 19.94 11.34 -2.55
CA VAL A 170 21.09 10.64 -3.13
C VAL A 170 22.12 11.65 -3.63
N ARG A 171 23.40 11.28 -3.56
CA ARG A 171 24.44 12.06 -4.24
C ARG A 171 24.25 11.94 -5.75
N GLU A 172 24.69 12.94 -6.53
CA GLU A 172 24.80 12.75 -7.98
C GLU A 172 25.55 11.46 -8.32
N PHE A 173 25.05 10.71 -9.31
CA PHE A 173 25.56 9.40 -9.69
C PHE A 173 25.48 9.15 -11.20
N TYR A 174 26.38 8.31 -11.69
CA TYR A 174 26.44 7.85 -13.09
C TYR A 174 26.05 6.37 -13.19
N GLN A 175 25.78 5.88 -14.42
CA GLN A 175 25.23 4.53 -14.65
C GLN A 175 26.07 3.38 -14.06
N ASP A 176 27.38 3.57 -13.92
CA ASP A 176 28.31 2.53 -13.43
C ASP A 176 28.71 2.72 -11.94
N GLU A 177 28.13 3.70 -11.25
CA GLU A 177 28.54 4.07 -9.88
C GLU A 177 27.67 3.39 -8.83
N SER A 178 28.29 2.79 -7.80
CA SER A 178 27.61 2.16 -6.67
C SER A 178 27.09 3.19 -5.66
N ALA A 179 26.33 4.18 -6.12
CA ALA A 179 25.71 5.18 -5.27
C ALA A 179 24.53 4.56 -4.50
N VAL A 180 24.33 5.05 -3.27
CA VAL A 180 23.26 4.60 -2.36
C VAL A 180 22.28 5.74 -2.14
N ALA A 181 21.02 5.49 -2.46
CA ALA A 181 19.92 6.39 -2.14
C ALA A 181 19.38 6.09 -0.73
N ARG A 182 18.91 7.13 -0.04
CA ARG A 182 18.30 7.06 1.30
C ARG A 182 16.87 7.55 1.24
N LEU A 183 15.92 6.79 1.76
CA LEU A 183 14.53 7.19 1.95
C LEU A 183 14.31 7.61 3.39
N GLY A 184 13.63 8.74 3.60
CA GLY A 184 13.40 9.29 4.94
C GLY A 184 12.60 10.59 4.95
N TYR A 185 12.75 11.37 6.02
CA TYR A 185 12.11 12.68 6.16
C TYR A 185 13.14 13.79 6.39
N LEU A 186 12.85 14.96 5.84
CA LEU A 186 13.70 16.14 5.94
C LEU A 186 13.70 16.74 7.35
N GLY A 187 14.90 17.10 7.81
CA GLY A 187 15.10 17.81 9.06
C GLY A 187 14.76 19.30 8.97
N SER A 188 14.91 19.99 10.10
CA SER A 188 14.79 21.46 10.19
C SER A 188 16.03 22.20 9.72
N ASP A 189 17.04 21.47 9.26
CA ASP A 189 18.29 22.02 8.79
C ASP A 189 18.09 22.78 7.47
N PRO A 190 18.54 24.06 7.36
CA PRO A 190 18.53 24.80 6.10
C PRO A 190 19.30 24.11 4.97
N ALA A 191 20.21 23.16 5.24
CA ALA A 191 20.87 22.37 4.21
C ALA A 191 19.96 21.28 3.57
N HIS A 192 18.69 21.16 3.98
CA HIS A 192 17.73 20.18 3.45
C HIS A 192 18.25 18.74 3.55
N GLN A 193 18.82 18.37 4.70
CA GLN A 193 19.26 17.01 4.98
C GLN A 193 18.14 16.16 5.58
N LEU A 194 18.21 14.85 5.36
CA LEU A 194 17.33 13.91 6.04
C LEU A 194 17.68 13.90 7.53
N SER A 195 16.68 14.12 8.40
CA SER A 195 16.83 13.93 9.85
C SER A 195 16.54 12.50 10.28
N GLU A 196 15.70 11.81 9.53
CA GLU A 196 15.31 10.44 9.78
C GLU A 196 15.54 9.65 8.50
N ILE A 197 16.29 8.55 8.60
CA ILE A 197 16.52 7.62 7.50
C ILE A 197 15.75 6.35 7.85
N ILE A 198 14.79 6.01 7.00
CA ILE A 198 13.97 4.81 7.14
C ILE A 198 14.68 3.65 6.45
N GLU A 199 15.24 3.89 5.26
CA GLU A 199 15.79 2.82 4.42
C GLU A 199 16.87 3.31 3.45
N THR A 200 17.71 2.39 2.97
CA THR A 200 18.74 2.62 1.96
C THR A 200 18.61 1.62 0.81
N PHE A 201 18.91 2.04 -0.41
CA PHE A 201 18.86 1.17 -1.60
C PHE A 201 19.80 1.64 -2.72
N PRO A 202 20.12 0.77 -3.71
CA PRO A 202 20.95 1.16 -4.84
C PRO A 202 20.32 2.31 -5.66
N ALA A 203 21.08 3.37 -5.89
CA ALA A 203 20.61 4.56 -6.62
C ALA A 203 20.13 4.26 -8.05
N ALA A 204 20.65 3.18 -8.66
CA ALA A 204 20.26 2.73 -9.99
C ALA A 204 18.76 2.49 -10.14
N LYS A 205 18.04 2.12 -9.06
CA LYS A 205 16.57 1.95 -9.11
C LYS A 205 15.81 3.25 -9.40
N LEU A 206 16.43 4.42 -9.17
CA LEU A 206 15.81 5.70 -9.52
C LEU A 206 15.74 5.93 -11.03
N ASN A 207 16.55 5.24 -11.83
CA ASN A 207 16.55 5.39 -13.30
C ASN A 207 15.20 5.02 -13.92
N ASP A 208 14.39 4.20 -13.25
CA ASP A 208 13.06 3.79 -13.72
C ASP A 208 12.02 4.91 -13.62
N ILE A 209 12.18 5.81 -12.64
CA ILE A 209 11.24 6.91 -12.36
C ILE A 209 11.75 8.27 -12.84
N LEU A 210 13.06 8.42 -12.99
CA LEU A 210 13.66 9.67 -13.43
C LEU A 210 13.30 9.96 -14.91
N PRO A 211 13.07 11.24 -15.28
CA PRO A 211 12.81 11.59 -16.67
C PRO A 211 13.92 11.12 -17.61
N ARG A 212 13.58 10.28 -18.60
CA ARG A 212 14.53 9.68 -19.55
C ARG A 212 15.23 10.70 -20.46
N SER A 213 14.63 11.87 -20.67
CA SER A 213 15.25 12.98 -21.38
C SER A 213 16.12 13.79 -20.41
N GLY A 214 17.45 13.62 -20.44
CA GLY A 214 18.39 14.49 -19.74
C GLY A 214 19.48 13.75 -18.94
N TRP A 215 19.93 14.41 -17.87
CA TRP A 215 21.12 14.05 -17.08
C TRP A 215 20.90 12.94 -16.03
N LEU A 216 19.72 12.28 -15.99
CA LEU A 216 19.37 11.24 -15.00
C LEU A 216 19.82 11.60 -13.56
N GLY A 217 20.69 10.79 -12.96
CA GLY A 217 21.28 10.99 -11.63
C GLY A 217 22.46 11.95 -11.57
N SER A 218 23.00 12.40 -12.71
CA SER A 218 24.22 13.22 -12.79
C SER A 218 24.01 14.73 -12.63
N ARG A 219 22.87 15.14 -12.06
CA ARG A 219 22.53 16.56 -11.94
C ARG A 219 21.82 16.88 -10.64
N THR A 220 22.32 17.91 -9.98
CA THR A 220 21.72 18.48 -8.77
C THR A 220 20.35 19.05 -9.10
N ARG A 221 19.31 18.47 -8.49
CA ARG A 221 17.92 18.89 -8.62
C ARG A 221 17.05 18.30 -7.53
N TRP A 222 15.95 19.00 -7.26
CA TRP A 222 14.88 18.51 -6.41
C TRP A 222 13.62 18.35 -7.25
N MET A 223 13.09 17.13 -7.29
CA MET A 223 11.84 16.80 -7.97
C MET A 223 10.77 16.36 -6.97
N VAL A 224 9.50 16.56 -7.33
CA VAL A 224 8.36 16.00 -6.60
C VAL A 224 7.59 15.08 -7.53
N PHE A 225 7.34 13.86 -7.08
CA PHE A 225 6.59 12.86 -7.84
C PHE A 225 5.26 12.57 -7.14
N ALA A 226 4.25 12.19 -7.92
CA ALA A 226 3.00 11.64 -7.41
C ALA A 226 3.12 10.11 -7.29
N GLY A 227 2.42 9.56 -6.29
CA GLY A 227 2.37 8.12 -6.03
C GLY A 227 3.17 7.70 -4.79
N ASP A 228 3.17 6.38 -4.55
CA ASP A 228 3.87 5.75 -3.44
C ASP A 228 5.33 5.43 -3.85
N PRO A 229 6.35 5.99 -3.16
CA PRO A 229 7.75 5.75 -3.50
C PRO A 229 8.14 4.27 -3.44
N TYR A 230 7.53 3.47 -2.56
CA TYR A 230 7.82 2.04 -2.45
C TYR A 230 7.33 1.25 -3.66
N ARG A 231 6.17 1.62 -4.21
CA ARG A 231 5.63 0.97 -5.42
C ARG A 231 6.40 1.39 -6.66
N LEU A 232 6.79 2.66 -6.73
CA LEU A 232 7.42 3.25 -7.91
C LEU A 232 8.88 2.82 -8.12
N ILE A 233 9.62 2.56 -7.04
CA ILE A 233 11.02 2.11 -7.10
C ILE A 233 11.11 0.57 -7.26
N GLY A 234 9.96 -0.09 -7.35
CA GLY A 234 9.84 -1.53 -7.46
C GLY A 234 10.00 -2.25 -6.11
N ASN A 235 9.86 -3.57 -6.15
CA ASN A 235 9.74 -4.42 -4.96
C ASN A 235 11.01 -4.34 -4.10
N MET A 236 11.05 -3.44 -3.12
CA MET A 236 12.20 -3.25 -2.22
C MET A 236 12.46 -4.47 -1.31
N GLN A 237 11.55 -5.47 -1.29
CA GLN A 237 11.82 -6.79 -0.73
C GLN A 237 13.07 -7.46 -1.31
N GLU A 238 13.46 -7.14 -2.55
CA GLU A 238 14.73 -7.60 -3.12
C GLU A 238 15.98 -6.99 -2.46
N ASN A 239 15.85 -5.84 -1.78
CA ASN A 239 16.94 -5.23 -1.00
C ASN A 239 17.09 -5.85 0.39
N TYR A 240 16.10 -6.65 0.82
CA TYR A 240 16.30 -7.60 1.90
C TYR A 240 17.20 -8.72 1.37
N GLN A 241 18.51 -8.45 1.29
CA GLN A 241 19.49 -9.52 1.23
C GLN A 241 19.42 -10.25 2.58
N ALA A 242 18.51 -11.22 2.68
CA ALA A 242 18.64 -12.28 3.67
C ALA A 242 20.11 -12.71 3.62
N ILE A 243 20.78 -12.82 4.77
CA ILE A 243 22.18 -13.23 4.82
C ILE A 243 22.28 -14.58 4.08
N GLN A 244 22.71 -14.54 2.82
CA GLN A 244 22.85 -15.70 1.94
C GLN A 244 24.15 -16.41 2.32
N ASN A 245 24.19 -16.96 3.54
CA ASN A 245 25.26 -17.88 3.88
C ASN A 245 24.93 -19.21 3.18
N PRO A 246 25.73 -19.68 2.21
CA PRO A 246 25.46 -20.95 1.54
C PRO A 246 25.49 -22.15 2.50
N ALA A 247 26.01 -21.99 3.72
CA ALA A 247 25.97 -23.00 4.76
C ALA A 247 24.64 -23.08 5.53
N VAL A 248 23.69 -22.15 5.31
CA VAL A 248 22.35 -22.19 5.95
C VAL A 248 21.27 -22.63 4.97
N VAL A 249 20.14 -23.10 5.51
CA VAL A 249 18.98 -23.53 4.73
C VAL A 249 18.51 -22.42 3.79
N GLN A 250 18.44 -22.72 2.49
CA GLN A 250 17.96 -21.81 1.46
C GLN A 250 16.54 -22.19 1.06
N PHE A 251 15.63 -21.22 1.10
CA PHE A 251 14.27 -21.41 0.60
C PHE A 251 14.18 -21.02 -0.87
N PRO A 252 13.51 -21.82 -1.71
CA PRO A 252 13.32 -21.50 -3.11
C PRO A 252 12.37 -20.31 -3.27
N GLN A 253 12.55 -19.53 -4.33
CA GLN A 253 11.61 -18.47 -4.71
C GLN A 253 10.46 -19.09 -5.49
N VAL A 254 9.33 -19.28 -4.82
CA VAL A 254 8.11 -19.90 -5.40
C VAL A 254 6.94 -18.96 -5.16
N SER A 255 6.06 -18.82 -6.15
CA SER A 255 4.81 -18.07 -5.98
C SER A 255 3.86 -18.83 -5.08
N ILE A 256 3.09 -18.09 -4.27
CA ILE A 256 2.10 -18.69 -3.39
C ILE A 256 0.88 -19.11 -4.20
N GLU A 257 0.49 -20.38 -4.07
CA GLU A 257 -0.74 -20.94 -4.62
C GLU A 257 -1.88 -20.74 -3.62
N ASP A 258 -2.78 -19.79 -3.91
CA ASP A 258 -3.82 -19.32 -2.98
C ASP A 258 -4.76 -20.41 -2.47
N LYS A 259 -4.93 -21.48 -3.24
CA LYS A 259 -5.81 -22.61 -2.92
C LYS A 259 -5.04 -23.87 -2.50
N GLN A 260 -3.75 -23.78 -2.21
CA GLN A 260 -2.97 -24.93 -1.78
C GLN A 260 -2.84 -25.00 -0.25
N ILE A 261 -3.04 -26.20 0.29
CA ILE A 261 -2.71 -26.56 1.67
C ILE A 261 -1.57 -27.57 1.64
N ALA A 262 -0.43 -27.24 2.24
CA ALA A 262 0.62 -28.22 2.45
C ALA A 262 0.26 -29.13 3.61
N VAL A 263 0.54 -30.42 3.47
CA VAL A 263 0.33 -31.40 4.52
C VAL A 263 1.67 -32.03 4.92
N MET A 264 2.10 -31.73 6.14
CA MET A 264 3.32 -32.26 6.76
C MET A 264 2.96 -33.44 7.63
N MET A 265 3.40 -34.62 7.21
CA MET A 265 3.13 -35.87 7.91
C MET A 265 4.39 -36.74 7.87
N PRO A 266 4.57 -37.68 8.80
CA PRO A 266 5.62 -38.67 8.68
C PRO A 266 5.45 -39.51 7.41
N PHE A 267 6.45 -39.50 6.52
CA PHE A 267 6.47 -40.32 5.31
C PHE A 267 7.81 -41.04 5.18
N ASN A 268 7.79 -42.36 5.22
CA ASN A 268 8.90 -43.26 4.86
C ASN A 268 8.30 -44.66 4.64
N SER A 269 9.12 -45.67 4.33
CA SER A 269 8.64 -47.03 4.07
C SER A 269 7.87 -47.69 5.23
N SER A 270 7.92 -47.12 6.44
CA SER A 270 7.18 -47.58 7.62
C SER A 270 5.82 -46.88 7.80
N TYR A 271 5.50 -45.89 6.96
CA TYR A 271 4.23 -45.14 6.99
C TYR A 271 3.36 -45.47 5.77
N MET A 272 2.08 -45.13 5.87
CA MET A 272 1.10 -45.39 4.82
C MET A 272 1.30 -44.44 3.63
N THR A 273 1.05 -44.95 2.43
CA THR A 273 1.01 -44.13 1.20
C THR A 273 -0.13 -43.11 1.28
N PRO A 274 -0.13 -42.05 0.46
CA PRO A 274 -1.20 -41.05 0.50
C PRO A 274 -2.58 -41.66 0.28
N ASP A 275 -2.69 -42.67 -0.60
CA ASP A 275 -3.95 -43.33 -0.92
C ASP A 275 -4.51 -44.16 0.25
N ASP A 276 -3.63 -44.73 1.06
CA ASP A 276 -4.00 -45.64 2.15
C ASP A 276 -4.13 -44.93 3.51
N ASP A 277 -3.58 -43.72 3.68
CA ASP A 277 -3.56 -43.02 4.95
C ASP A 277 -4.93 -42.37 5.30
N PRO A 278 -5.64 -42.85 6.34
CA PRO A 278 -6.95 -42.33 6.71
C PRO A 278 -6.90 -40.89 7.24
N VAL A 279 -5.79 -40.48 7.86
CA VAL A 279 -5.62 -39.12 8.38
C VAL A 279 -5.44 -38.17 7.20
N TYR A 280 -4.60 -38.53 6.23
CA TYR A 280 -4.42 -37.73 5.02
C TYR A 280 -5.73 -37.58 4.23
N ARG A 281 -6.50 -38.67 4.11
CA ARG A 281 -7.81 -38.65 3.45
C ARG A 281 -8.80 -37.70 4.14
N ALA A 282 -8.82 -37.68 5.47
CA ALA A 282 -9.65 -36.76 6.24
C ALA A 282 -9.26 -35.30 6.00
N ILE A 283 -7.95 -35.00 5.97
CA ILE A 283 -7.42 -33.68 5.65
C ILE A 283 -7.85 -33.23 4.25
N LYS A 284 -7.65 -34.11 3.25
CA LYS A 284 -8.01 -33.83 1.85
C LYS A 284 -9.51 -33.56 1.69
N ALA A 285 -10.35 -34.37 2.33
CA ALA A 285 -11.79 -34.18 2.33
C ALA A 285 -12.22 -32.83 2.95
N ALA A 286 -11.52 -32.36 4.00
CA ALA A 286 -11.78 -31.05 4.60
C ALA A 286 -11.39 -29.90 3.67
N GLY A 287 -10.22 -29.99 3.02
CA GLY A 287 -9.75 -28.99 2.06
C GLY A 287 -10.66 -28.89 0.84
N GLU A 288 -11.03 -30.02 0.23
CA GLU A 288 -11.87 -30.09 -0.96
C GLU A 288 -13.27 -29.49 -0.74
N GLN A 289 -13.85 -29.66 0.45
CA GLN A 289 -15.13 -29.03 0.83
C GLN A 289 -15.11 -27.50 0.75
N LEU A 290 -13.92 -26.89 0.88
CA LEU A 290 -13.71 -25.45 0.86
C LEU A 290 -12.99 -24.99 -0.42
N GLY A 291 -12.77 -25.90 -1.37
CA GLY A 291 -12.11 -25.59 -2.64
C GLY A 291 -10.59 -25.45 -2.55
N TYR A 292 -9.97 -26.00 -1.51
CA TYR A 292 -8.50 -26.13 -1.41
C TYR A 292 -8.01 -27.45 -2.00
N SER A 293 -6.77 -27.45 -2.49
CA SER A 293 -6.01 -28.63 -2.88
C SER A 293 -5.00 -28.95 -1.78
N CYS A 294 -5.14 -30.09 -1.12
CA CYS A 294 -4.15 -30.59 -0.16
C CYS A 294 -3.06 -31.35 -0.89
N VAL A 295 -1.79 -31.07 -0.55
CA VAL A 295 -0.63 -31.73 -1.13
C VAL A 295 0.29 -32.19 -0.01
N ARG A 296 0.58 -33.49 0.04
CA ARG A 296 1.54 -34.09 0.97
C ARG A 296 2.95 -34.05 0.37
N ALA A 297 3.96 -33.91 1.22
CA ALA A 297 5.35 -33.76 0.78
C ALA A 297 5.87 -34.90 -0.13
N ASP A 298 5.40 -36.14 0.08
CA ASP A 298 5.81 -37.31 -0.70
C ASP A 298 5.05 -37.53 -2.01
N GLU A 299 3.99 -36.75 -2.28
CA GLU A 299 3.32 -36.73 -3.58
C GLU A 299 4.10 -35.91 -4.63
N ILE A 300 5.09 -35.15 -4.19
CA ILE A 300 5.94 -34.34 -5.07
C ILE A 300 6.99 -35.26 -5.71
N HIS A 301 6.66 -35.81 -6.87
CA HIS A 301 7.58 -36.63 -7.66
C HIS A 301 8.50 -35.74 -8.49
N THR A 302 9.58 -35.23 -7.89
CA THR A 302 10.64 -34.55 -8.65
C THR A 302 11.97 -35.29 -8.56
N PRO A 303 12.91 -35.05 -9.50
CA PRO A 303 14.27 -35.56 -9.41
C PRO A 303 15.13 -34.87 -8.33
N THR A 304 14.57 -33.91 -7.58
CA THR A 304 15.32 -33.11 -6.59
C THR A 304 15.35 -33.75 -5.20
N ASP A 305 16.21 -33.27 -4.30
CA ASP A 305 16.26 -33.77 -2.93
C ASP A 305 14.90 -33.55 -2.27
N ILE A 306 14.40 -34.55 -1.53
CA ILE A 306 13.13 -34.51 -0.79
C ILE A 306 13.02 -33.25 0.07
N LYS A 307 14.15 -32.76 0.60
CA LYS A 307 14.21 -31.51 1.37
C LYS A 307 13.82 -30.28 0.55
N ASP A 308 14.25 -30.21 -0.70
CA ASP A 308 13.94 -29.07 -1.57
C ASP A 308 12.45 -29.03 -1.89
N ASP A 309 11.82 -30.18 -2.07
CA ASP A 309 10.38 -30.28 -2.34
C ASP A 309 9.53 -29.88 -1.14
N ILE A 310 9.95 -30.24 0.08
CA ILE A 310 9.32 -29.74 1.31
C ILE A 310 9.44 -28.21 1.39
N PHE A 311 10.61 -27.63 1.10
CA PHE A 311 10.78 -26.18 1.14
C PHE A 311 9.96 -25.46 0.07
N LYS A 312 9.88 -26.00 -1.16
CA LYS A 312 8.98 -25.49 -2.20
C LYS A 312 7.52 -25.56 -1.75
N LEU A 313 7.12 -26.67 -1.12
CA LEU A 313 5.75 -26.86 -0.65
C LEU A 313 5.38 -25.88 0.47
N ILE A 314 6.30 -25.62 1.41
CA ILE A 314 6.15 -24.58 2.44
C ILE A 314 6.02 -23.21 1.78
N GLU A 315 6.92 -22.87 0.85
CA GLU A 315 6.93 -21.55 0.21
C GLU A 315 5.69 -21.32 -0.67
N GLY A 316 5.21 -22.36 -1.34
CA GLY A 316 4.05 -22.29 -2.22
C GLY A 316 2.70 -22.29 -1.50
N SER A 317 2.63 -22.56 -0.18
CA SER A 317 1.34 -22.75 0.52
C SER A 317 1.09 -21.69 1.58
N LYS A 318 -0.12 -21.12 1.65
CA LYS A 318 -0.50 -20.18 2.73
C LYS A 318 -0.80 -20.90 4.06
N ILE A 319 -1.39 -22.08 3.94
CA ILE A 319 -1.86 -22.89 5.05
C ILE A 319 -1.09 -24.21 5.05
N ILE A 320 -0.66 -24.62 6.23
CA ILE A 320 0.04 -25.87 6.49
C ILE A 320 -0.76 -26.66 7.52
N ILE A 321 -1.00 -27.93 7.27
CA ILE A 321 -1.53 -28.87 8.27
C ILE A 321 -0.40 -29.80 8.67
N ALA A 322 -0.09 -29.86 9.97
CA ALA A 322 1.05 -30.63 10.49
C ALA A 322 0.58 -31.75 11.43
N ASP A 323 0.81 -33.01 11.06
CA ASP A 323 0.51 -34.17 11.92
C ASP A 323 1.65 -34.42 12.91
N LEU A 324 1.42 -34.00 14.15
CA LEU A 324 2.37 -34.13 15.26
C LEU A 324 2.26 -35.48 15.99
N SER A 325 1.37 -36.38 15.54
CA SER A 325 1.18 -37.71 16.13
C SER A 325 2.48 -38.50 16.17
N GLY A 326 2.73 -39.17 17.29
CA GLY A 326 3.94 -39.96 17.51
C GLY A 326 5.22 -39.15 17.70
N GLY A 327 5.14 -37.81 17.74
CA GLY A 327 6.29 -36.96 18.07
C GLY A 327 7.40 -36.93 17.01
N ASN A 328 7.06 -37.04 15.72
CA ASN A 328 8.07 -37.08 14.67
C ASN A 328 8.86 -35.76 14.57
N ARG A 329 10.14 -35.80 14.93
CA ARG A 329 11.04 -34.63 14.97
C ARG A 329 11.14 -33.86 13.65
N ASN A 330 10.98 -34.53 12.50
CA ASN A 330 11.04 -33.85 11.20
C ASN A 330 9.80 -32.97 11.00
N VAL A 331 8.61 -33.46 11.35
CA VAL A 331 7.37 -32.66 11.23
C VAL A 331 7.41 -31.45 12.17
N TYR A 332 7.94 -31.59 13.39
CA TYR A 332 8.16 -30.45 14.29
C TYR A 332 9.15 -29.42 13.71
N TYR A 333 10.22 -29.89 13.07
CA TYR A 333 11.19 -29.01 12.42
C TYR A 333 10.56 -28.26 11.24
N GLU A 334 9.83 -28.96 10.37
CA GLU A 334 9.12 -28.38 9.23
C GLU A 334 8.04 -27.38 9.67
N MET A 335 7.32 -27.68 10.75
CA MET A 335 6.38 -26.77 11.38
C MET A 335 7.06 -25.49 11.87
N GLY A 336 8.22 -25.62 12.53
CA GLY A 336 9.02 -24.47 12.96
C GLY A 336 9.49 -23.60 11.79
N LEU A 337 9.91 -24.24 10.69
CA LEU A 337 10.25 -23.55 9.44
C LEU A 337 9.02 -22.83 8.88
N ALA A 338 7.87 -23.48 8.78
CA ALA A 338 6.63 -22.85 8.31
C ALA A 338 6.24 -21.61 9.12
N HIS A 339 6.33 -21.67 10.47
CA HIS A 339 6.12 -20.50 11.32
C HIS A 339 7.11 -19.37 11.01
N ALA A 340 8.40 -19.68 10.88
CA ALA A 340 9.43 -18.69 10.56
C ALA A 340 9.22 -18.05 9.19
N ARG A 341 8.53 -18.75 8.26
CA ARG A 341 8.13 -18.25 6.94
C ARG A 341 6.76 -17.58 6.92
N GLY A 342 6.15 -17.32 8.08
CA GLY A 342 4.88 -16.60 8.22
C GLY A 342 3.66 -17.38 7.73
N ARG A 343 3.73 -18.72 7.70
CA ARG A 343 2.62 -19.57 7.24
C ARG A 343 1.63 -19.81 8.38
N ILE A 344 0.36 -19.96 8.02
CA ILE A 344 -0.68 -20.34 8.97
C ILE A 344 -0.59 -21.86 9.15
N VAL A 345 -0.27 -22.30 10.36
CA VAL A 345 -0.13 -23.72 10.68
C VAL A 345 -1.32 -24.18 11.52
N ILE A 346 -1.95 -25.29 11.12
CA ILE A 346 -2.95 -26.01 11.89
C ILE A 346 -2.33 -27.34 12.33
N PRO A 347 -1.87 -27.45 13.60
CA PRO A 347 -1.37 -28.71 14.10
C PRO A 347 -2.54 -29.67 14.34
N ILE A 348 -2.31 -30.95 14.04
CA ILE A 348 -3.20 -32.06 14.39
C ILE A 348 -2.42 -33.11 15.17
N SER A 349 -3.09 -33.84 16.05
CA SER A 349 -2.45 -34.93 16.80
C SER A 349 -3.46 -35.99 17.24
N SER A 350 -3.11 -37.26 17.08
CA SER A 350 -3.84 -38.38 17.70
C SER A 350 -3.44 -38.65 19.15
N ASP A 351 -2.34 -38.03 19.61
CA ASP A 351 -1.82 -38.24 20.94
C ASP A 351 -2.53 -37.29 21.91
N SER A 352 -3.23 -37.85 22.89
CA SER A 352 -3.88 -37.08 23.96
C SER A 352 -2.90 -36.53 25.00
N GLY A 353 -1.59 -36.69 24.78
CA GLY A 353 -0.53 -36.28 25.69
C GLY A 353 -0.23 -34.78 25.59
N THR A 354 0.43 -34.24 26.62
CA THR A 354 0.98 -32.88 26.58
C THR A 354 1.97 -32.77 25.42
N LEU A 355 1.55 -32.07 24.37
CA LEU A 355 2.46 -31.51 23.37
C LEU A 355 3.61 -30.78 24.09
N PRO A 356 4.82 -30.71 23.51
CA PRO A 356 5.91 -29.94 24.09
C PRO A 356 5.45 -28.55 24.53
N PHE A 357 5.92 -28.08 25.70
CA PHE A 357 5.50 -26.81 26.30
C PHE A 357 5.54 -25.64 25.29
N ASP A 358 6.57 -25.63 24.42
CA ASP A 358 6.80 -24.62 23.39
C ASP A 358 5.67 -24.52 22.35
N ILE A 359 4.79 -25.52 22.22
CA ILE A 359 3.66 -25.52 21.29
C ILE A 359 2.30 -25.71 21.98
N GLY A 360 2.28 -25.89 23.31
CA GLY A 360 1.05 -26.10 24.06
C GLY A 360 0.06 -24.91 24.02
N HIS A 361 0.55 -23.72 23.67
CA HIS A 361 -0.28 -22.54 23.44
C HIS A 361 -0.93 -22.51 22.04
N ILE A 362 -0.44 -23.32 21.11
CA ILE A 362 -0.98 -23.41 19.75
C ILE A 362 -2.17 -24.36 19.78
N ARG A 363 -3.32 -23.86 19.35
CA ARG A 363 -4.55 -24.65 19.29
C ARG A 363 -4.36 -25.81 18.31
N THR A 364 -4.26 -27.02 18.85
CA THR A 364 -4.08 -28.26 18.09
C THR A 364 -5.41 -28.99 17.97
N VAL A 365 -5.73 -29.50 16.78
CA VAL A 365 -6.91 -30.35 16.57
C VAL A 365 -6.56 -31.77 17.01
N LEU A 366 -7.18 -32.22 18.10
CA LEU A 366 -6.99 -33.57 18.61
C LEU A 366 -7.99 -34.53 17.97
N PHE A 367 -7.53 -35.73 17.61
CA PHE A 367 -8.39 -36.72 16.97
C PHE A 367 -8.10 -38.15 17.46
N HIS A 368 -8.96 -39.09 17.08
CA HIS A 368 -8.75 -40.52 17.30
C HIS A 368 -8.72 -41.26 15.97
N ARG A 369 -7.84 -42.25 15.80
CA ARG A 369 -7.69 -43.05 14.56
C ARG A 369 -8.82 -44.07 14.32
N SER A 370 -10.03 -43.78 14.79
CA SER A 370 -11.24 -44.56 14.51
C SER A 370 -12.03 -43.94 13.36
N THR A 371 -12.96 -44.67 12.75
CA THR A 371 -13.81 -44.14 11.66
C THR A 371 -14.52 -42.84 12.06
N HIS A 372 -15.19 -42.84 13.21
CA HIS A 372 -15.86 -41.65 13.76
C HIS A 372 -14.86 -40.52 14.09
N GLY A 373 -13.64 -40.88 14.52
CA GLY A 373 -12.61 -39.89 14.79
C GLY A 373 -12.05 -39.20 13.54
N MET A 374 -12.04 -39.88 12.39
CA MET A 374 -11.68 -39.26 11.10
C MET A 374 -12.77 -38.31 10.60
N GLU A 375 -14.05 -38.65 10.81
CA GLU A 375 -15.17 -37.74 10.53
C GLU A 375 -15.08 -36.48 11.41
N GLY A 376 -14.80 -36.66 12.70
CA GLY A 376 -14.55 -35.56 13.63
C GLY A 376 -13.37 -34.68 13.21
N LEU A 377 -12.23 -35.28 12.86
CA LEU A 377 -11.06 -34.57 12.33
C LEU A 377 -11.42 -33.73 11.10
N THR A 378 -12.16 -34.32 10.16
CA THR A 378 -12.61 -33.62 8.94
C THR A 378 -13.47 -32.40 9.32
N HIS A 379 -14.43 -32.59 10.22
CA HIS A 379 -15.30 -31.50 10.69
C HIS A 379 -14.52 -30.36 11.34
N ASP A 380 -13.62 -30.67 12.27
CA ASP A 380 -12.84 -29.69 13.02
C ASP A 380 -11.86 -28.93 12.13
N LEU A 381 -11.27 -29.61 11.14
CA LEU A 381 -10.45 -28.97 10.11
C LEU A 381 -11.27 -28.02 9.24
N VAL A 382 -12.48 -28.40 8.81
CA VAL A 382 -13.36 -27.50 8.06
C VAL A 382 -13.68 -26.23 8.87
N GLN A 383 -13.96 -26.36 10.18
CA GLN A 383 -14.20 -25.18 11.03
C GLN A 383 -12.94 -24.32 11.16
N SER A 384 -11.78 -24.94 11.33
CA SER A 384 -10.50 -24.23 11.47
C SER A 384 -10.14 -23.47 10.18
N LEU A 385 -10.32 -24.10 9.03
CA LEU A 385 -10.08 -23.49 7.72
C LEU A 385 -11.05 -22.33 7.42
N LYS A 386 -12.33 -22.47 7.79
CA LYS A 386 -13.33 -21.39 7.68
C LYS A 386 -13.05 -20.18 8.56
N ALA A 387 -12.28 -20.34 9.64
CA ALA A 387 -11.91 -19.22 10.52
C ALA A 387 -10.69 -18.43 9.98
N ILE A 388 -9.96 -19.00 9.02
CA ILE A 388 -8.75 -18.41 8.43
C ILE A 388 -9.07 -17.58 7.18
N GLY A 389 -10.03 -18.02 6.37
CA GLY A 389 -10.56 -17.30 5.20
C GLY A 389 -11.82 -16.51 5.53
#